data_AF-A0A839TIS3-F1
#
_entry.id   AF-A0A839TIS3-F1
#
_cell.length_a   1.000
_cell.length_b   1.000
_cell.length_c   1.000
_cell.angle_alpha   90.00
_cell.angle_beta   90.00
_cell.angle_gamma   90.00
#
_symmetry.space_group_name_H-M   'P 1'
#
loop_
_entity.id
_entity.type
_entity.pdbx_description
1 polymer ?
#
loop_
_entity_poly.entity_id
_entity_poly.type
_entity_poly.pdbx_seq_one_letter_code
_entity_poly.pdbx_strand_id
1 'polypeptide(L)' 'MFRHQKELQFEVKVERPDPMFAQQVQEVLGGQFGEMTVMMQAAPLHSDLNDKTLQDNV' A
#
# COMPACT_ATOMS: atom_id res chain seq x y z
N MET A 1 13.28 6.58 8.28
CA MET A 1 13.90 5.83 7.16
C MET A 1 13.10 4.55 6.93
N PHE A 2 12.82 4.19 5.68
CA PHE A 2 12.03 3.00 5.32
C PHE A 2 12.91 1.75 5.19
N ARG A 3 12.33 0.57 5.41
CA ARG A 3 12.97 -0.74 5.19
C ARG A 3 12.08 -1.58 4.27
N HIS A 4 12.68 -2.34 3.37
CA HIS A 4 11.98 -3.25 2.47
C HIS A 4 12.13 -4.69 2.98
N GLN A 5 11.01 -5.36 3.21
CA GLN A 5 10.93 -6.80 3.48
C GLN A 5 10.43 -7.49 2.20
N LYS A 6 10.95 -8.69 1.90
CA LYS A 6 10.62 -9.39 0.63
C LYS A 6 9.27 -10.10 0.72
N GLU A 7 8.84 -10.38 1.94
CA GLU A 7 7.61 -11.05 2.28
C GLU A 7 6.41 -10.14 1.99
N LEU A 8 5.32 -10.73 1.49
CA LEU A 8 4.06 -10.03 1.34
C LEU A 8 3.44 -9.75 2.72
N GLN A 9 2.70 -8.64 2.84
CA GLN A 9 1.96 -8.31 4.06
C GLN A 9 0.91 -9.38 4.41
N PHE A 10 0.34 -10.03 3.39
CA PHE A 10 -0.61 -11.13 3.53
C PHE A 10 -0.31 -12.24 2.51
N GLU A 11 -0.71 -13.47 2.82
CA GLU A 11 -0.62 -14.57 1.89
C GLU A 11 -1.57 -14.34 0.70
N VAL A 12 -1.03 -14.42 -0.51
CA VAL A 12 -1.80 -14.28 -1.76
C VAL A 12 -1.53 -15.49 -2.63
N LYS A 13 -2.60 -16.16 -3.06
CA LYS A 13 -2.53 -17.28 -3.99
C LYS A 13 -3.41 -17.00 -5.21
N VAL A 14 -2.81 -17.10 -6.39
CA VAL A 14 -3.54 -17.07 -7.67
C VAL A 14 -3.78 -18.51 -8.10
N GLU A 15 -5.03 -18.95 -8.14
CA GLU A 15 -5.37 -20.33 -8.52
C GLU A 15 -5.20 -20.56 -10.04
N ARG A 16 -5.56 -19.56 -10.84
CA ARG A 16 -5.48 -19.59 -12.30
C ARG A 16 -5.35 -18.17 -12.84
N PRO A 17 -4.61 -17.95 -13.94
CA PRO A 17 -4.54 -16.64 -14.58
C PRO A 17 -5.93 -16.19 -15.06
N ASP A 18 -6.31 -14.96 -14.71
CA ASP A 18 -7.54 -14.33 -15.18
C ASP A 18 -7.25 -12.88 -15.62
N PRO A 19 -7.24 -12.60 -16.93
CA PRO A 19 -6.92 -11.27 -17.45
C PRO A 19 -8.01 -10.22 -17.16
N MET A 20 -9.27 -10.64 -17.03
CA MET A 20 -10.37 -9.72 -16.72
C MET A 20 -10.29 -9.28 -15.26
N PHE A 21 -10.02 -10.23 -14.36
CA PHE A 21 -9.79 -9.89 -12.96
C PHE A 21 -8.53 -9.05 -12.78
N ALA A 22 -7.43 -9.35 -13.49
CA ALA A 22 -6.22 -8.55 -13.46
C ALA A 22 -6.48 -7.08 -13.88
N GLN A 23 -7.36 -6.85 -14.86
CA GLN A 23 -7.77 -5.51 -15.27
C GLN A 23 -8.52 -4.77 -14.14
N GLN A 24 -9.38 -5.46 -13.40
CA GLN A 24 -10.08 -4.88 -12.24
C GLN A 24 -9.12 -4.52 -11.10
N VAL A 25 -8.11 -5.37 -10.86
CA VAL A 25 -7.07 -5.12 -9.84
C VAL A 25 -6.28 -3.83 -10.14
N GLN A 26 -6.11 -3.44 -11.40
CA GLN A 26 -5.43 -2.18 -11.75
C GLN A 26 -6.12 -0.95 -11.15
N GLU A 27 -7.45 -0.93 -11.04
CA GLU A 27 -8.18 0.20 -10.44
C GLU A 27 -7.93 0.29 -8.93
N VAL A 28 -7.87 -0.85 -8.23
CA VAL A 28 -7.59 -0.86 -6.78
C VAL A 28 -6.13 -0.51 -6.48
N LEU A 29 -5.19 -0.92 -7.35
CA LEU A 29 -3.78 -0.59 -7.16
C LEU A 29 -3.45 0.86 -7.56
N GLY A 30 -3.93 1.31 -8.72
CA GLY A 30 -3.49 2.56 -9.36
C GLY A 30 -4.60 3.48 -9.83
N GLY A 31 -5.86 3.19 -9.53
CA GLY A 31 -6.97 4.09 -9.79
C GLY A 31 -6.91 5.37 -8.94
N GLN A 32 -7.86 6.26 -9.16
CA GLN A 32 -7.91 7.56 -8.45
C GLN A 32 -7.98 7.39 -6.93
N PHE A 33 -8.60 6.31 -6.47
CA PHE A 33 -8.70 5.96 -5.05
C PHE A 33 -7.90 4.69 -4.70
N GLY A 34 -6.94 4.32 -5.57
CA GLY A 34 -6.13 3.13 -5.39
C GLY A 34 -5.03 3.30 -4.34
N GLU A 35 -4.41 2.18 -3.99
CA GLU A 35 -3.39 2.10 -2.93
C GLU A 35 -2.21 3.04 -3.18
N MET A 36 -1.74 3.16 -4.43
CA MET A 36 -0.64 4.06 -4.77
C MET A 36 -0.98 5.53 -4.46
N THR A 37 -2.22 5.94 -4.70
CA THR A 37 -2.68 7.30 -4.40
C THR A 37 -2.69 7.57 -2.89
N VAL A 38 -3.22 6.63 -2.10
CA VAL A 38 -3.23 6.73 -0.63
C VAL A 38 -1.79 6.77 -0.09
N MET A 39 -0.92 5.89 -0.58
CA MET A 39 0.48 5.89 -0.19
C MET A 39 1.16 7.22 -0.51
N MET A 40 0.90 7.84 -1.67
CA MET A 40 1.53 9.12 -2.03
C MET A 40 0.96 10.31 -1.28
N GLN A 41 -0.29 10.24 -0.80
CA GLN A 41 -0.86 11.29 0.04
C GLN A 41 -0.38 11.18 1.49
N ALA A 42 -0.27 9.96 2.01
CA ALA A 42 0.09 9.71 3.40
C ALA A 42 1.62 9.74 3.64
N ALA A 43 2.43 9.25 2.70
CA ALA A 43 3.89 9.15 2.87
C ALA A 43 4.61 10.50 3.07
N PRO A 44 4.32 11.58 2.29
CA PRO A 44 4.97 12.87 2.50
C PRO A 44 4.45 13.61 3.74
N LEU A 45 3.23 13.31 4.22
CA LEU A 45 2.65 14.01 5.37
C LEU A 45 3.28 13.56 6.71
N HIS A 46 3.97 12.42 6.74
CA HIS A 46 4.52 11.86 7.99
C HIS A 46 5.97 12.28 8.30
N SER A 47 6.68 12.96 7.39
CA SER A 47 8.07 13.40 7.63
C SER A 47 8.19 14.72 8.40
N ASP A 48 7.12 15.50 8.50
CA ASP A 48 7.14 16.83 9.16
C ASP A 48 6.59 16.81 10.61
N LEU A 49 6.08 15.67 11.08
CA LEU A 49 5.61 15.53 12.46
C LEU A 49 6.74 15.01 13.35
N ASN A 50 7.51 15.94 13.90
CA ASN A 50 8.40 15.72 15.05
C ASN A 50 7.61 15.52 16.36
N ASP A 51 6.48 14.80 16.32
CA ASP A 51 5.66 14.50 17.48
C ASP A 51 5.81 13.02 17.85
N LYS A 52 6.59 12.80 18.93
CA LYS A 52 6.94 11.48 19.49
C LYS A 52 5.75 10.76 20.15
N THR A 53 4.52 11.24 19.99
CA THR A 53 3.36 10.72 20.76
C THR A 53 2.51 9.67 20.03
N LEU A 54 2.80 9.33 18.77
CA LEU A 54 1.96 8.41 17.98
C LEU A 54 2.66 7.14 17.45
N GLN A 55 3.89 6.85 17.88
CA GLN A 55 4.64 5.68 17.37
C GLN A 55 4.30 4.33 18.05
N ASP A 56 3.47 4.31 19.11
CA ASP A 56 3.29 3.11 19.95
C ASP A 56 1.92 2.42 19.85
N ASN A 57 1.17 2.56 18.75
CA ASN A 57 -0.14 1.90 18.65
C ASN A 57 -0.54 1.38 17.26
N VAL A 58 0.41 0.73 16.58
CA VAL A 58 0.12 -0.31 15.56
C VAL A 58 1.10 -1.46 15.74
#